data_AF-A0A5K1BJJ4-F1
#
_entry.id   AF-A0A5K1BJJ4-F1
#
_cell.length_a   1.000
_cell.length_b   1.000
_cell.length_c   1.000
_cell.angle_alpha   90.00
_cell.angle_beta   90.00
_cell.angle_gamma   90.00
#
_symmetry.space_group_name_H-M   'P 1'
#
loop_
_entity.id
_entity.type
_entity.pdbx_description
1 polymer ?
#
loop_
_entity_poly.entity_id
_entity_poly.type
_entity_poly.pdbx_seq_one_letter_code
_entity_poly.pdbx_strand_id
1 'polypeptide(L)' 'EELRDATLLVFANKQDLPNALNVSEITDKLGLRSLRERR' A
#
# COMPACT_ATOMS: atom_id res chain seq x y z
N GLU A 1 16.38 -12.08 3.56
CA GLU A 1 15.92 -12.85 2.38
C GLU A 1 14.47 -13.29 2.50
N GLU A 2 14.04 -13.76 3.67
CA GLU A 2 12.71 -14.37 3.90
C GLU A 2 11.50 -13.58 3.38
N LEU A 3 11.57 -12.25 3.32
CA LEU A 3 10.47 -11.40 2.87
C LEU A 3 10.60 -10.90 1.42
N ARG A 4 11.66 -11.29 0.68
CA ARG A 4 11.93 -10.80 -0.67
C ARG A 4 10.80 -11.15 -1.66
N ASP A 5 10.26 -12.36 -1.53
CA ASP A 5 9.20 -12.88 -2.39
C ASP A 5 7.84 -12.99 -1.68
N ALA A 6 7.74 -12.41 -0.48
CA ALA A 6 6.49 -12.41 0.27
C ALA A 6 5.44 -11.54 -0.42
N THR A 7 4.19 -12.01 -0.42
CA THR A 7 3.06 -11.21 -0.90
C THR A 7 2.73 -10.13 0.13
N LEU A 8 2.66 -8.87 -0.32
CA LEU A 8 2.29 -7.74 0.52
C LEU A 8 0.80 -7.43 0.37
N LEU A 9 0.04 -7.57 1.46
CA LEU A 9 -1.35 -7.10 1.56
C LEU A 9 -1.40 -5.83 2.41
N VAL A 10 -1.95 -4.74 1.85
CA VAL A 10 -2.13 -3.48 2.56
C VAL A 10 -3.63 -3.18 2.68
N PHE A 11 -4.13 -3.05 3.91
CA PHE A 11 -5.49 -2.60 4.14
C PHE A 11 -5.55 -1.08 4.29
N ALA A 12 -6.39 -0.43 3.48
CA ALA A 12 -6.75 0.97 3.63
C ALA A 12 -7.77 1.12 4.78
N ASN A 13 -7.33 0.96 6.02
CA ASN A 13 -8.23 0.95 7.19
C ASN A 13 -8.84 2.32 7.53
N LYS A 14 -9.90 2.29 8.33
CA LYS A 14 -10.65 3.45 8.85
C LYS A 14 -11.35 4.30 7.78
N GLN A 15 -11.91 3.64 6.77
CA GLN A 15 -12.67 4.30 5.68
C GLN A 15 -13.99 4.93 6.17
N ASP A 16 -14.39 4.67 7.40
CA ASP A 16 -15.50 5.31 8.10
C ASP A 16 -15.21 6.77 8.49
N LEU A 17 -13.93 7.18 8.58
CA LEU A 17 -13.57 8.50 9.07
C LEU A 17 -13.72 9.61 8.02
N PRO A 18 -14.14 10.82 8.44
CA PRO A 18 -14.18 11.98 7.56
C PRO A 18 -12.76 12.46 7.27
N ASN A 19 -12.24 12.14 6.07
CA ASN A 19 -10.86 12.35 5.57
C ASN A 19 -10.11 11.04 5.22
N ALA A 20 -10.78 9.89 5.28
CA ALA A 20 -10.18 8.64 4.85
C ALA A 20 -9.64 8.77 3.41
N LEU A 21 -8.38 8.39 3.24
CA LEU A 21 -7.75 8.39 1.93
C LEU A 21 -8.25 7.20 1.12
N ASN A 22 -8.47 7.43 -0.16
CA ASN A 22 -8.79 6.35 -1.07
C ASN A 22 -7.55 5.48 -1.34
N VAL A 23 -7.78 4.30 -1.91
CA VAL A 23 -6.72 3.31 -2.16
C VAL A 23 -5.61 3.87 -3.08
N SER A 24 -5.94 4.71 -4.05
CA SER A 24 -4.94 5.29 -4.96
C SER A 24 -4.01 6.26 -4.22
N GLU A 25 -4.57 7.13 -3.37
CA GLU A 25 -3.78 8.07 -2.56
C GLU A 25 -2.85 7.35 -1.59
N ILE A 26 -3.33 6.27 -0.97
CA ILE A 26 -2.52 5.43 -0.07
C ILE A 26 -1.40 4.75 -0.87
N THR A 27 -1.71 4.21 -2.05
CA THR A 27 -0.73 3.55 -2.94
C THR A 27 0.40 4.51 -3.30
N ASP A 28 0.09 5.78 -3.57
CA ASP A 28 1.06 6.80 -3.92
C ASP A 28 1.88 7.27 -2.72
N LYS A 29 1.22 7.59 -1.60
CA LYS A 29 1.90 8.06 -0.39
C LYS A 29 2.82 7.01 0.24
N LEU A 30 2.46 5.73 0.16
CA LEU A 30 3.30 4.63 0.62
C LEU A 30 4.35 4.19 -0.42
N GLY A 31 4.38 4.80 -1.61
CA GLY A 31 5.36 4.48 -2.65
C GLY A 31 5.22 3.06 -3.22
N LEU A 32 4.05 2.43 -3.11
CA LEU A 32 3.85 1.01 -3.48
C LEU A 32 4.02 0.76 -4.97
N ARG A 33 3.86 1.78 -5.82
CA ARG A 33 4.14 1.69 -7.25
C ARG A 33 5.60 1.29 -7.52
N SER A 34 6.54 1.89 -6.78
CA SER A 34 7.97 1.60 -6.90
C SER A 34 8.36 0.22 -6.37
N LEU A 35 7.59 -0.33 -5.43
CA LEU A 35 7.82 -1.69 -4.90
C LEU A 35 7.60 -2.76 -5.98
N ARG A 36 6.73 -2.49 -6.95
CA ARG A 36 6.53 -3.38 -8.12
C ARG A 36 7.74 -3.39 -9.07
N GLU A 37 8.50 -2.30 -9.11
CA GLU A 37 9.69 -2.14 -9.97
C GLU A 37 10.96 -2.77 -9.36
N ARG A 38 10.92 -3.13 -8.06
CA ARG A 38 12.03 -3.79 -7.35
C ARG A 38 12.02 -5.31 -7.46
N ARG A 39 11.16 -5.86 -8.32
CA ARG A 39 11.08 -7.30 -8.59
C ARG A 39 12.22 -7.74 -9.51
#